data_AF-A0A9D0U388-F1
#
_entry.id   AF-A0A9D0U388-F1
#
_cell.length_a   1.000
_cell.length_b   1.000
_cell.length_c   1.000
_cell.angle_alpha   90.00
_cell.angle_beta   90.00
_cell.angle_gamma   90.00
#
_symmetry.space_group_name_H-M   'P 1'
#
loop_
_entity.id
_entity.type
_entity.pdbx_description
1 polymer ?
#
loop_
_entity_poly.entity_id
_entity_poly.type
_entity_poly.pdbx_seq_one_letter_code
_entity_poly.pdbx_strand_id
1 'polypeptide(L)'
;MKNTLVNKLPTKLLAIIAAVALLPVLSYASGNVKLESANIDLTDHKSLQNGAKYYMNYCFGCHALAFSRYNRMANDIGFPVDPDIVGDEMAAANVKLLSENLIFTTNDEGKPTNPGALMKSAIPAKDAGKWFGAPPPDLSLVGRSRGSDWIYTYLKSFYLDPKRPTGVNNTTFPNVGMPHVLWELQGWQTLESHKDESG
;
A
#
# COMPACT_ATOMS: atom_id res chain seq x y z
N MET A 1 49.14 31.22 11.34
CA MET A 1 49.35 29.81 10.95
C MET A 1 48.32 29.45 9.89
N LYS A 2 48.71 29.38 8.61
CA LYS A 2 47.84 28.96 7.52
C LYS A 2 47.96 27.45 7.40
N ASN A 3 46.86 26.73 7.62
CA ASN A 3 46.82 25.27 7.66
C ASN A 3 46.89 24.73 6.21
N THR A 4 48.11 24.43 5.74
CA THR A 4 48.40 23.88 4.42
C THR A 4 48.32 22.37 4.42
N LEU A 5 47.10 21.81 4.51
CA LEU A 5 46.82 20.37 4.31
C LEU A 5 45.94 20.13 3.08
N VAL A 6 46.07 20.96 2.04
CA VAL A 6 45.40 20.73 0.75
C VAL A 6 46.50 20.70 -0.31
N ASN A 7 47.21 19.58 -0.42
CA ASN A 7 48.08 19.39 -1.57
C ASN A 7 48.15 17.94 -2.02
N LYS A 8 47.76 17.77 -3.29
CA LYS A 8 48.09 16.68 -4.23
C LYS A 8 47.35 15.36 -4.02
N LEU A 9 46.03 15.40 -4.13
CA LEU A 9 45.33 14.22 -4.65
C LEU A 9 45.74 14.05 -6.14
N PRO A 10 46.30 12.91 -6.57
CA PRO A 10 46.74 12.75 -7.95
C PRO A 10 45.55 12.90 -8.89
N THR A 11 45.73 13.61 -10.01
CA THR A 11 44.65 13.95 -10.97
C THR A 11 43.90 12.72 -11.46
N LYS A 12 44.58 11.57 -11.53
CA LYS A 12 43.98 10.25 -11.84
C LYS A 12 43.02 9.77 -10.76
N LEU A 13 43.31 10.02 -9.48
CA LEU A 13 42.45 9.66 -8.34
C LEU A 13 41.22 10.57 -8.28
N LEU A 14 41.37 11.86 -8.59
CA LEU A 14 40.23 12.79 -8.75
C LEU A 14 39.31 12.38 -9.91
N ALA A 15 39.86 11.94 -11.03
CA ALA A 15 39.08 11.44 -12.17
C ALA A 15 38.35 10.12 -11.85
N ILE A 16 38.98 9.21 -11.10
CA ILE A 16 38.33 7.96 -10.63
C ILE A 16 37.23 8.28 -9.61
N ILE A 17 37.46 9.17 -8.66
CA ILE A 17 36.44 9.58 -7.67
C ILE A 17 35.27 10.27 -8.37
N ALA A 18 35.52 11.14 -9.36
CA ALA A 18 34.46 11.77 -10.14
C ALA A 18 33.67 10.73 -10.96
N ALA A 19 34.34 9.78 -11.61
CA ALA A 19 33.68 8.70 -12.36
C ALA A 19 32.84 7.80 -11.45
N VAL A 20 33.35 7.46 -10.26
CA VAL A 20 32.62 6.66 -9.26
C VAL A 20 31.47 7.45 -8.62
N ALA A 21 31.63 8.75 -8.41
CA ALA A 21 30.58 9.64 -7.91
C ALA A 21 29.45 9.90 -8.94
N LEU A 22 29.71 9.65 -10.22
CA LEU A 22 28.73 9.71 -11.32
C LEU A 22 28.02 8.36 -11.57
N LEU A 23 28.49 7.24 -10.98
CA LEU A 23 27.81 5.94 -11.05
C LEU A 23 26.37 5.90 -10.50
N PRO A 24 25.98 6.67 -9.47
CA PRO A 24 24.61 6.65 -8.95
C PRO A 24 23.57 7.21 -9.94
N VAL A 25 24.00 7.89 -11.01
CA VAL A 25 23.10 8.53 -11.98
C VAL A 25 22.54 7.53 -13.01
N LEU A 26 23.06 6.28 -13.05
CA LEU A 26 22.63 5.24 -13.99
C LEU A 26 21.70 4.18 -13.37
N SER A 27 21.30 4.32 -12.10
CA SER A 27 20.34 3.39 -11.49
C SER A 27 18.88 3.80 -11.76
N TYR A 28 18.45 3.69 -13.02
CA TYR A 28 17.02 3.57 -13.33
C TYR A 28 16.62 2.09 -13.25
N ALA A 29 16.29 1.65 -12.05
CA ALA A 29 15.60 0.38 -11.83
C ALA A 29 14.11 0.65 -11.57
N SER A 30 13.41 1.25 -12.53
CA SER A 30 11.97 1.04 -12.65
C SER A 30 11.79 0.12 -13.85
N GLY A 31 11.45 -1.15 -13.60
CA GLY A 31 10.80 -1.92 -14.67
C GLY A 31 9.63 -1.08 -15.15
N ASN A 32 9.62 -0.70 -16.42
CA ASN A 32 8.57 0.14 -17.02
C ASN A 32 7.29 -0.68 -17.15
N VAL A 33 6.70 -1.05 -16.01
CA VAL A 33 5.38 -1.65 -15.96
C VAL A 33 4.41 -0.53 -16.25
N LYS A 34 3.74 -0.64 -17.40
CA LYS A 34 2.69 0.30 -17.78
C LYS A 34 1.59 0.22 -16.73
N LEU A 35 1.40 1.33 -16.00
CA LEU A 35 0.33 1.43 -15.02
C LEU A 35 -1.01 1.58 -15.74
N GLU A 36 -1.99 0.82 -15.28
CA GLU A 36 -3.39 1.01 -15.66
C GLU A 36 -3.99 2.15 -14.82
N SER A 37 -4.84 2.97 -15.46
CA SER A 37 -5.53 4.04 -14.74
C SER A 37 -6.61 3.47 -13.83
N ALA A 38 -6.61 3.90 -12.57
CA ALA A 38 -7.59 3.48 -11.58
C ALA A 38 -8.95 4.20 -11.72
N ASN A 39 -9.00 5.32 -12.46
CA ASN A 39 -10.19 6.15 -12.66
C ASN A 39 -10.98 6.45 -11.36
N ILE A 40 -10.29 7.06 -10.38
CA ILE A 40 -10.85 7.32 -9.05
C ILE A 40 -11.66 8.60 -9.02
N ASP A 41 -12.90 8.50 -8.54
CA ASP A 41 -13.75 9.64 -8.15
C ASP A 41 -13.89 9.67 -6.62
N LEU A 42 -13.40 10.74 -5.99
CA LEU A 42 -13.47 10.94 -4.54
C LEU A 42 -14.85 11.44 -4.05
N THR A 43 -15.76 11.73 -4.98
CA THR A 43 -17.14 12.12 -4.68
C THR A 43 -18.12 10.95 -4.78
N ASP A 44 -17.68 9.82 -5.36
CA ASP A 44 -18.46 8.58 -5.38
C ASP A 44 -18.35 7.86 -4.02
N HIS A 45 -19.23 8.26 -3.10
CA HIS A 45 -19.34 7.67 -1.76
C HIS A 45 -19.55 6.15 -1.80
N LYS A 46 -20.25 5.61 -2.80
CA LYS A 46 -20.49 4.17 -2.90
C LYS A 46 -19.19 3.44 -3.26
N SER A 47 -18.40 4.00 -4.16
CA SER A 47 -17.06 3.49 -4.48
C SER A 47 -16.14 3.55 -3.25
N LEU A 48 -16.14 4.66 -2.51
CA LEU A 48 -15.36 4.80 -1.27
C LEU A 48 -15.77 3.80 -0.19
N GLN A 49 -17.07 3.59 0.02
CA GLN A 49 -17.61 2.59 0.94
C GLN A 49 -17.18 1.16 0.55
N ASN A 50 -17.23 0.83 -0.76
CA ASN A 50 -16.72 -0.45 -1.26
C ASN A 50 -15.22 -0.58 -1.01
N GLY A 51 -14.44 0.47 -1.26
CA GLY A 51 -13.00 0.50 -0.96
C GLY A 51 -12.71 0.23 0.51
N ALA A 52 -13.44 0.90 1.42
CA ALA A 52 -13.32 0.67 2.86
C ALA A 52 -13.70 -0.76 3.24
N LYS A 53 -14.81 -1.30 2.70
CA LYS A 53 -15.21 -2.70 2.89
C LYS A 53 -14.10 -3.66 2.46
N TYR A 54 -13.57 -3.52 1.25
CA TYR A 54 -12.52 -4.42 0.77
C TYR A 54 -11.23 -4.29 1.57
N TYR A 55 -10.84 -3.07 1.95
CA TYR A 55 -9.69 -2.85 2.82
C TYR A 55 -9.85 -3.58 4.16
N MET A 56 -10.99 -3.42 4.84
CA MET A 56 -11.21 -4.07 6.15
C MET A 56 -11.27 -5.59 6.05
N ASN A 57 -11.80 -6.15 4.95
CA ASN A 57 -11.97 -7.59 4.80
C ASN A 57 -10.71 -8.32 4.27
N TYR A 58 -9.93 -7.68 3.38
CA TYR A 58 -8.80 -8.34 2.71
C TYR A 58 -7.42 -7.81 3.12
N CYS A 59 -7.33 -6.56 3.59
CA CYS A 59 -6.05 -5.88 3.77
C CYS A 59 -5.72 -5.67 5.26
N PHE A 60 -6.71 -5.27 6.06
CA PHE A 60 -6.51 -4.80 7.43
C PHE A 60 -5.90 -5.84 8.38
N GLY A 61 -6.11 -7.13 8.12
CA GLY A 61 -5.49 -8.21 8.89
C GLY A 61 -3.95 -8.20 8.84
N CYS A 62 -3.36 -7.62 7.79
CA CYS A 62 -1.90 -7.52 7.63
C CYS A 62 -1.42 -6.06 7.65
N HIS A 63 -2.15 -5.16 7.00
CA HIS A 63 -1.74 -3.78 6.79
C HIS A 63 -2.46 -2.82 7.73
N ALA A 64 -1.73 -1.85 8.25
CA ALA A 64 -2.29 -0.74 9.02
C ALA A 64 -2.61 0.47 8.13
N LEU A 65 -3.50 1.33 8.64
CA LEU A 65 -3.60 2.75 8.29
C LEU A 65 -3.30 3.53 9.58
N ALA A 66 -2.08 3.37 10.11
CA ALA A 66 -1.70 3.78 11.45
C ALA A 66 -1.81 5.30 11.72
N PHE A 67 -1.92 6.12 10.67
CA PHE A 67 -2.14 7.57 10.78
C PHE A 67 -3.60 8.00 10.56
N SER A 68 -4.51 7.05 10.32
CA SER A 68 -5.94 7.30 10.10
C SER A 68 -6.78 6.78 11.26
N ARG A 69 -7.87 7.49 11.58
CA ARG A 69 -8.84 7.11 12.62
C ARG A 69 -10.13 6.60 11.99
N TYR A 70 -10.76 5.62 12.61
CA TYR A 70 -12.01 5.04 12.12
C TYR A 70 -13.12 6.08 11.97
N ASN A 71 -13.31 6.96 12.96
CA ASN A 71 -14.33 8.00 12.93
C ASN A 71 -14.08 9.04 11.82
N ARG A 72 -12.81 9.36 11.53
CA ARG A 72 -12.47 10.25 10.42
C ARG A 72 -12.82 9.60 9.09
N MET A 73 -12.43 8.33 8.91
CA MET A 73 -12.80 7.55 7.73
C MET A 73 -14.33 7.50 7.56
N ALA A 74 -15.08 7.30 8.64
CA ALA A 74 -16.55 7.26 8.59
C ALA A 74 -17.16 8.53 7.96
N ASN A 75 -16.61 9.69 8.34
CA ASN A 75 -17.06 10.98 7.86
C ASN A 75 -16.60 11.28 6.43
N ASP A 76 -15.44 10.76 6.03
CA ASP A 76 -14.89 10.98 4.68
C ASP A 76 -15.58 10.10 3.63
N ILE A 77 -15.83 8.82 3.92
CA ILE A 77 -16.49 7.91 2.96
C ILE A 77 -18.00 8.12 2.90
N GLY A 78 -18.60 8.63 3.98
CA GLY A 78 -20.05 8.76 4.14
C GLY A 78 -20.76 7.41 4.18
N PHE A 79 -21.99 7.38 4.68
CA PHE A 79 -22.87 6.22 4.64
C PHE A 79 -24.25 6.62 4.13
N PRO A 80 -25.05 5.67 3.60
CA PRO A 80 -26.45 5.92 3.33
C PRO A 80 -27.17 6.13 4.67
N VAL A 81 -27.25 7.39 5.08
CA VAL A 81 -28.08 7.85 6.19
C VAL A 81 -29.33 8.53 5.62
N ASP A 82 -30.35 8.69 6.43
CA ASP A 82 -31.55 9.45 6.05
C ASP A 82 -31.14 10.85 5.54
N PRO A 83 -31.63 11.31 4.37
CA PRO A 83 -31.31 12.64 3.83
C PRO A 83 -31.61 13.80 4.78
N ASP A 84 -32.53 13.62 5.74
CA ASP A 84 -32.88 14.64 6.72
C ASP A 84 -31.84 14.73 7.87
N ILE A 85 -30.96 13.73 8.01
CA ILE A 85 -29.88 13.72 9.00
C ILE A 85 -28.68 14.49 8.45
N VAL A 86 -28.35 15.61 9.11
CA VAL A 86 -27.26 16.52 8.70
C VAL A 86 -26.36 16.91 9.88
N GLY A 87 -25.21 17.52 9.59
CA GLY A 87 -24.30 18.07 10.60
C GLY A 87 -23.76 17.00 11.56
N ASP A 88 -23.76 17.31 12.86
CA ASP A 88 -23.22 16.43 13.90
C ASP A 88 -23.99 15.11 14.02
N GLU A 89 -25.28 15.10 13.70
CA GLU A 89 -26.11 13.89 13.72
C GLU A 89 -25.69 12.91 12.62
N MET A 90 -25.39 13.43 11.41
CA MET A 90 -24.84 12.63 10.31
C MET A 90 -23.48 12.03 10.69
N ALA A 91 -22.62 12.81 11.34
CA ALA A 91 -21.33 12.32 11.78
C ALA A 91 -21.48 11.17 12.79
N ALA A 92 -22.41 11.30 13.75
CA ALA A 92 -22.71 10.24 14.71
C ALA A 92 -23.27 8.97 14.03
N ALA A 93 -24.19 9.14 13.08
CA ALA A 93 -24.78 8.04 12.32
C ALA A 93 -23.73 7.29 11.47
N ASN A 94 -22.87 8.02 10.77
CA ASN A 94 -21.75 7.44 10.00
C ASN A 94 -20.81 6.63 10.89
N VAL A 95 -20.43 7.19 12.05
CA VAL A 95 -19.55 6.50 13.01
C VAL A 95 -20.22 5.23 13.54
N LYS A 96 -21.52 5.26 13.85
CA LYS A 96 -22.27 4.08 14.28
C LYS A 96 -22.24 2.99 13.22
N LEU A 97 -22.61 3.31 11.97
CA LEU A 97 -22.63 2.35 10.87
C LEU A 97 -21.25 1.76 10.58
N LEU A 98 -20.20 2.59 10.62
CA LEU A 98 -18.83 2.11 10.47
C LEU A 98 -18.44 1.16 11.62
N SER A 99 -18.79 1.51 12.85
CA SER A 99 -18.44 0.70 14.03
C SER A 99 -19.10 -0.67 13.99
N GLU A 100 -20.34 -0.75 13.54
CA GLU A 100 -21.11 -1.99 13.45
C GLU A 100 -20.64 -2.90 12.31
N ASN A 101 -20.17 -2.32 11.20
CA ASN A 101 -19.94 -3.07 9.96
C ASN A 101 -18.47 -3.21 9.55
N LEU A 102 -17.58 -2.37 10.08
CA LEU A 102 -16.20 -2.28 9.60
C LEU A 102 -15.15 -2.32 10.72
N ILE A 103 -15.52 -2.22 12.01
CA ILE A 103 -14.58 -2.40 13.13
C ILE A 103 -14.71 -3.82 13.66
N PHE A 104 -13.78 -4.69 13.28
CA PHE A 104 -13.76 -6.09 13.70
C PHE A 104 -12.77 -6.40 14.83
N THR A 105 -12.12 -5.37 15.39
CA THR A 105 -11.08 -5.51 16.40
C THR A 105 -11.58 -5.16 17.79
N THR A 106 -10.84 -5.67 18.78
CA THR A 106 -11.03 -5.35 20.19
C THR A 106 -9.80 -4.66 20.76
N ASN A 107 -9.96 -4.01 21.91
CA ASN A 107 -8.84 -3.58 22.74
C ASN A 107 -8.31 -4.75 23.60
N ASP A 108 -7.30 -4.47 24.42
CA ASP A 108 -6.66 -5.46 25.30
C ASP A 108 -7.63 -6.06 26.35
N GLU A 109 -8.74 -5.37 26.64
CA GLU A 109 -9.80 -5.83 27.53
C GLU A 109 -10.87 -6.68 26.81
N GLY A 110 -10.71 -6.94 25.51
CA GLY A 110 -11.69 -7.66 24.69
C GLY A 110 -12.93 -6.84 24.32
N LYS A 111 -12.95 -5.53 24.61
CA LYS A 111 -14.05 -4.64 24.22
C LYS A 111 -13.87 -4.15 22.78
N PRO A 112 -14.95 -3.86 22.03
CA PRO A 112 -14.85 -3.31 20.68
C PRO A 112 -13.91 -2.10 20.63
N THR A 113 -13.07 -2.03 19.60
CA THR A 113 -12.15 -0.90 19.41
C THR A 113 -12.92 0.42 19.32
N ASN A 114 -12.45 1.44 20.04
CA ASN A 114 -13.04 2.77 20.03
C ASN A 114 -12.97 3.38 18.60
N PRO A 115 -14.04 3.95 18.05
CA PRO A 115 -14.02 4.57 16.73
C PRO A 115 -13.07 5.77 16.61
N GLY A 116 -12.69 6.41 17.71
CA GLY A 116 -11.63 7.41 17.74
C GLY A 116 -10.21 6.83 17.67
N ALA A 117 -10.03 5.51 17.72
CA ALA A 117 -8.72 4.87 17.68
C ALA A 117 -8.08 4.93 16.29
N LEU A 118 -6.75 4.79 16.27
CA LEU A 118 -5.97 4.62 15.04
C LEU A 118 -6.13 3.19 14.52
N MET A 119 -6.15 3.04 13.20
CA MET A 119 -6.27 1.74 12.53
C MET A 119 -4.93 1.02 12.49
N LYS A 120 -4.62 0.30 13.57
CA LYS A 120 -3.42 -0.55 13.68
C LYS A 120 -3.75 -2.00 13.38
N SER A 121 -2.90 -2.65 12.59
CA SER A 121 -2.96 -4.10 12.40
C SER A 121 -2.51 -4.83 13.67
N ALA A 122 -3.14 -5.95 13.96
CA ALA A 122 -2.78 -6.83 15.08
C ALA A 122 -1.55 -7.71 14.78
N ILE A 123 -1.06 -7.73 13.53
CA ILE A 123 0.02 -8.62 13.14
C ILE A 123 1.37 -8.18 13.76
N PRO A 124 2.08 -9.06 14.50
CA PRO A 124 3.39 -8.71 15.03
C PRO A 124 4.44 -8.60 13.93
N ALA A 125 5.11 -7.44 13.81
CA ALA A 125 6.08 -7.17 12.74
C ALA A 125 7.21 -8.21 12.65
N LYS A 126 7.69 -8.71 13.80
CA LYS A 126 8.75 -9.73 13.87
C LYS A 126 8.31 -11.05 13.23
N ASP A 127 7.09 -11.48 13.50
CA ASP A 127 6.58 -12.75 12.98
C ASP A 127 6.13 -12.61 11.53
N ALA A 128 5.51 -11.47 11.18
CA ALA A 128 5.21 -11.13 9.80
C ALA A 128 6.46 -11.11 8.91
N GLY A 129 7.58 -10.59 9.41
CA GLY A 129 8.87 -10.63 8.70
C GLY A 129 9.38 -12.05 8.46
N LYS A 130 9.11 -13.00 9.35
CA LYS A 130 9.45 -14.41 9.12
C LYS A 130 8.53 -15.06 8.10
N TRP A 131 7.22 -14.75 8.14
CA TRP A 131 6.23 -15.36 7.27
C TRP A 131 6.29 -14.84 5.83
N PHE A 132 6.52 -13.53 5.65
CA PHE A 132 6.44 -12.86 4.35
C PHE A 132 7.80 -12.33 3.84
N GLY A 133 8.87 -12.53 4.60
CA GLY A 133 10.22 -12.02 4.31
C GLY A 133 10.46 -10.56 4.74
N ALA A 134 9.39 -9.78 4.92
CA ALA A 134 9.41 -8.44 5.47
C ALA A 134 8.07 -8.13 6.16
N PRO A 135 8.03 -7.24 7.17
CA PRO A 135 6.77 -6.81 7.75
C PRO A 135 5.90 -6.09 6.68
N PRO A 136 4.58 -6.35 6.63
CA PRO A 136 3.67 -5.62 5.76
C PRO A 136 3.81 -4.10 6.00
N PRO A 137 3.95 -3.29 4.94
CA PRO A 137 4.06 -1.84 5.08
C PRO A 137 2.75 -1.23 5.60
N ASP A 138 2.87 -0.13 6.33
CA ASP A 138 1.75 0.77 6.60
C ASP A 138 1.26 1.41 5.30
N LEU A 139 -0.07 1.43 5.11
CA LEU A 139 -0.67 1.90 3.86
C LEU A 139 -1.17 3.35 3.92
N SER A 140 -1.02 4.04 5.06
CA SER A 140 -1.63 5.36 5.30
C SER A 140 -1.30 6.39 4.21
N LEU A 141 -0.11 6.29 3.60
CA LEU A 141 0.37 7.24 2.60
C LEU A 141 0.70 6.59 1.25
N VAL A 142 0.38 5.31 1.04
CA VAL A 142 0.77 4.61 -0.20
C VAL A 142 0.05 5.21 -1.42
N GLY A 143 -1.21 5.62 -1.27
CA GLY A 143 -1.93 6.34 -2.33
C GLY A 143 -1.24 7.64 -2.75
N ARG A 144 -0.56 8.32 -1.83
CA ARG A 144 0.17 9.56 -2.12
C ARG A 144 1.60 9.32 -2.60
N SER A 145 2.30 8.34 -2.04
CA SER A 145 3.72 8.09 -2.35
C SER A 145 3.92 7.30 -3.64
N ARG A 146 2.96 6.45 -4.02
CA ARG A 146 3.02 5.63 -5.24
C ARG A 146 1.95 5.98 -6.29
N GLY A 147 0.86 6.63 -5.88
CA GLY A 147 -0.29 6.93 -6.73
C GLY A 147 -1.35 5.82 -6.75
N SER A 148 -2.60 6.19 -7.07
CA SER A 148 -3.74 5.27 -7.18
C SER A 148 -3.54 4.22 -8.28
N ASP A 149 -3.01 4.64 -9.42
CA ASP A 149 -2.78 3.78 -10.59
C ASP A 149 -1.76 2.69 -10.27
N TRP A 150 -0.76 3.00 -9.45
CA TRP A 150 0.19 2.01 -8.96
C TRP A 150 -0.49 0.96 -8.08
N ILE A 151 -1.34 1.38 -7.13
CA ILE A 151 -2.08 0.44 -6.25
C ILE A 151 -3.00 -0.44 -7.09
N TYR A 152 -3.78 0.15 -8.00
CA TYR A 152 -4.69 -0.55 -8.88
C TYR A 152 -3.96 -1.60 -9.72
N THR A 153 -2.89 -1.19 -10.40
CA THR A 153 -2.07 -2.09 -11.24
C THR A 153 -1.44 -3.19 -10.39
N TYR A 154 -0.87 -2.85 -9.22
CA TYR A 154 -0.28 -3.81 -8.30
C TYR A 154 -1.29 -4.90 -7.90
N LEU A 155 -2.52 -4.54 -7.54
CA LEU A 155 -3.56 -5.49 -7.14
C LEU A 155 -4.06 -6.40 -8.28
N LYS A 156 -3.92 -5.97 -9.53
CA LYS A 156 -4.29 -6.74 -10.74
C LYS A 156 -3.14 -7.54 -11.35
N SER A 157 -1.92 -7.30 -10.89
CA SER A 157 -0.69 -7.82 -11.52
C SER A 157 -0.13 -9.09 -10.86
N PHE A 158 -0.91 -9.73 -9.98
CA PHE A 158 -0.52 -11.01 -9.40
C PHE A 158 -0.64 -12.13 -10.42
N TYR A 159 0.31 -13.06 -10.42
CA TYR A 159 0.28 -14.25 -11.28
C TYR A 159 0.91 -15.46 -10.57
N LEU A 160 0.53 -16.67 -10.99
CA LEU A 160 1.07 -17.92 -10.45
C LEU A 160 2.57 -18.05 -10.74
N ASP A 161 3.35 -18.31 -9.69
CA ASP A 161 4.79 -18.58 -9.77
C ASP A 161 5.16 -19.62 -8.70
N PRO A 162 5.24 -20.91 -9.05
CA PRO A 162 5.56 -21.99 -8.11
C PRO A 162 6.94 -21.87 -7.46
N LYS A 163 7.82 -20.99 -7.94
CA LYS A 163 9.14 -20.74 -7.35
C LYS A 163 9.07 -19.81 -6.14
N ARG A 164 7.95 -19.12 -5.93
CA ARG A 164 7.75 -18.18 -4.83
C ARG A 164 7.16 -18.90 -3.61
N PRO A 165 7.53 -18.49 -2.37
CA PRO A 165 6.97 -19.10 -1.15
C PRO A 165 5.45 -19.06 -1.06
N THR A 166 4.81 -18.01 -1.58
CA THR A 166 3.35 -17.83 -1.60
C THR A 166 2.68 -18.41 -2.85
N GLY A 167 3.46 -19.03 -3.76
CA GLY A 167 2.96 -19.58 -5.03
C GLY A 167 2.59 -18.53 -6.09
N VAL A 168 2.80 -17.24 -5.80
CA VAL A 168 2.50 -16.13 -6.71
C VAL A 168 3.63 -15.11 -6.74
N ASN A 169 3.68 -14.34 -7.82
CA ASN A 169 4.57 -13.20 -8.00
C ASN A 169 3.76 -12.01 -8.56
N ASN A 170 4.41 -10.87 -8.79
CA ASN A 170 3.75 -9.65 -9.26
C ASN A 170 4.62 -8.93 -10.29
N THR A 171 4.02 -8.49 -11.40
CA THR A 171 4.77 -7.79 -12.46
C THR A 171 5.16 -6.37 -12.04
N THR A 172 4.31 -5.67 -11.28
CA THR A 172 4.56 -4.31 -10.77
C THR A 172 5.58 -4.29 -9.62
N PHE A 173 5.65 -5.37 -8.84
CA PHE A 173 6.60 -5.51 -7.73
C PHE A 173 7.21 -6.92 -7.72
N PRO A 174 8.29 -7.14 -8.49
CA PRO A 174 8.90 -8.46 -8.61
C PRO A 174 9.39 -9.01 -7.27
N ASN A 175 9.24 -10.32 -7.09
CA ASN A 175 9.60 -11.04 -5.86
C ASN A 175 8.80 -10.58 -4.63
N VAL A 176 7.55 -10.17 -4.84
CA VAL A 176 6.63 -9.81 -3.78
C VAL A 176 6.53 -10.91 -2.71
N GLY A 177 6.43 -10.50 -1.44
CA GLY A 177 6.17 -11.39 -0.30
C GLY A 177 4.68 -11.48 0.06
N MET A 178 3.87 -10.55 -0.46
CA MET A 178 2.42 -10.54 -0.28
C MET A 178 1.77 -11.71 -1.05
N PRO A 179 0.88 -12.48 -0.42
CA PRO A 179 0.05 -13.44 -1.13
C PRO A 179 -0.98 -12.72 -2.03
N HIS A 180 -1.57 -13.43 -2.99
CA HIS A 180 -2.63 -12.86 -3.83
C HIS A 180 -3.95 -12.83 -3.05
N VAL A 181 -4.18 -11.79 -2.25
CA VAL A 181 -5.34 -11.72 -1.33
C VAL A 181 -6.71 -11.62 -2.04
N LEU A 182 -6.73 -11.24 -3.32
CA LEU A 182 -7.97 -11.06 -4.12
C LEU A 182 -8.26 -12.25 -5.06
N TRP A 183 -7.58 -13.38 -4.89
CA TRP A 183 -7.70 -14.55 -5.77
C TRP A 183 -9.14 -15.08 -5.88
N GLU A 184 -9.94 -14.98 -4.82
CA GLU A 184 -11.35 -15.40 -4.83
C GLU A 184 -12.23 -14.51 -5.72
N LEU A 185 -11.81 -13.25 -5.92
CA LEU A 185 -12.56 -12.28 -6.73
C LEU A 185 -12.07 -12.24 -8.18
N GLN A 186 -10.77 -12.45 -8.40
CA GLN A 186 -10.14 -12.34 -9.71
C GLN A 186 -9.91 -13.70 -10.38
N GLY A 187 -9.88 -14.79 -9.61
CA GLY A 187 -9.33 -16.07 -10.04
C GLY A 187 -7.80 -16.09 -10.07
N TRP A 188 -7.23 -17.27 -10.23
CA TRP A 188 -5.79 -17.42 -10.39
C TRP A 188 -5.33 -16.98 -11.77
N GLN A 189 -4.46 -15.98 -11.82
CA GLN A 189 -3.92 -15.44 -13.06
C GLN A 189 -2.65 -16.17 -13.48
N THR A 190 -2.46 -16.34 -14.79
CA THR A 190 -1.20 -16.81 -15.38
C THR A 190 -0.56 -15.68 -16.17
N LEU A 191 0.76 -15.62 -16.17
CA LEU A 191 1.48 -14.62 -16.96
C LEU A 191 1.45 -15.01 -18.45
N GLU A 192 0.80 -14.19 -19.26
CA GLU A 192 0.90 -14.30 -20.72
C GLU A 192 2.09 -13.47 -21.23
N SER A 193 3.06 -14.13 -21.85
CA SER A 193 4.15 -13.46 -22.54
C SER A 193 3.77 -13.25 -24.01
N HIS A 194 3.43 -12.01 -24.36
CA HIS A 194 3.32 -11.61 -25.75
C HIS A 194 4.70 -11.14 -26.22
N LYS A 195 5.24 -11.77 -27.27
CA LYS A 195 6.39 -11.21 -27.97
C LYS A 195 5.89 -10.03 -28.78
N ASP A 196 6.33 -8.84 -28.41
CA ASP A 196 6.24 -7.66 -29.25
C ASP A 196 6.96 -7.93 -30.58
N GLU A 197 6.45 -7.37 -31.68
CA GLU A 197 7.02 -7.52 -33.04
C GLU A 197 8.47 -6.97 -33.15
N SER A 198 9.02 -6.46 -32.05
CA SER A 198 10.37 -5.90 -31.91
C SER A 198 11.40 -6.88 -31.32
N GLY A 199 10.98 -8.06 -30.83
CA GLY A 199 11.89 -9.12 -30.35
C GLY A 199 12.03 -9.20 -28.84
#